data_AF-A0A9R1C1M5-F1
#
_entry.id   AF-A0A9R1C1M5-F1
#
_cell.length_a   1.000
_cell.length_b   1.000
_cell.length_c   1.000
_cell.angle_alpha   90.00
_cell.angle_beta   90.00
_cell.angle_gamma   90.00
#
_symmetry.space_group_name_H-M   'P 1'
#
loop_
_entity.id
_entity.type
_entity.pdbx_description
1 polymer ?
#
loop_
_entity_poly.entity_id
_entity_poly.type
_entity_poly.pdbx_seq_one_letter_code
_entity_poly.pdbx_strand_id
1 'polypeptide(L)'
;MVEGQEAARLVGAWISSAYLDRLVVEVVAVTEDIGTAGALRAISKRLVANDVLVISGDLVTDVLPGAVAATHRRNGAAVTALLCSVPVSGPSDAASSGGKDKAKKPCRLNIVGLDITRQFLLHVVSGTDVEKDVRVYKRKIRAVGQMEIRSDLMDAHLYAFNRTTLQDVLEQKETYRSIRLEVLPYLVKSQLRSAPSGGEGTIVDETGNVVVPPSSNLQCLSQHRAIAPSAFKQDLLPSSGGGTHRCCVYIASKNKYCHRLNSIQAYCDINRDVIGEASHLSGYSFSSHNNIIHPSCVLGSKTTVGPQCMLAEGSQLGDKCGVKRSVIGRHCRIGSNVKIVNSVVMNHVVIEDGCHIQGSVVCNNVQLQERAVLKDCQVGAGYTVTTGSDHKSESLARK
;
A
#
# COMPACT_ATOMS: atom_id res chain seq x y z
N MET A 1 12.16 -3.98 -7.84
CA MET A 1 13.22 -2.98 -7.57
C MET A 1 13.47 -2.99 -6.09
N VAL A 2 14.72 -2.93 -5.69
CA VAL A 2 15.08 -3.05 -4.27
C VAL A 2 16.07 -1.93 -3.92
N GLU A 3 15.85 -1.32 -2.77
CA GLU A 3 16.72 -0.29 -2.23
C GLU A 3 17.97 -0.96 -1.62
N GLY A 4 19.15 -0.58 -2.12
CA GLY A 4 20.42 -1.13 -1.65
C GLY A 4 20.84 -2.44 -2.32
N GLN A 5 22.16 -2.62 -2.45
CA GLN A 5 22.75 -3.77 -3.16
C GLN A 5 22.59 -5.08 -2.38
N GLU A 6 22.71 -5.03 -1.05
CA GLU A 6 22.61 -6.22 -0.21
C GLU A 6 21.19 -6.76 -0.17
N ALA A 7 20.19 -5.87 -0.06
CA ALA A 7 18.79 -6.27 -0.12
C ALA A 7 18.45 -6.86 -1.51
N ALA A 8 18.96 -6.28 -2.59
CA ALA A 8 18.79 -6.84 -3.94
C ALA A 8 19.38 -8.26 -4.06
N ARG A 9 20.54 -8.52 -3.45
CA ARG A 9 21.17 -9.84 -3.42
C ARG A 9 20.31 -10.86 -2.66
N LEU A 10 19.83 -10.50 -1.48
CA LEU A 10 18.98 -11.37 -0.65
C LEU A 10 17.62 -11.66 -1.32
N VAL A 11 16.98 -10.64 -1.88
CA VAL A 11 15.71 -10.79 -2.60
C VAL A 11 15.90 -11.63 -3.87
N GLY A 12 16.98 -11.41 -4.62
CA GLY A 12 17.32 -12.21 -5.79
C GLY A 12 17.51 -13.69 -5.45
N ALA A 13 18.29 -13.99 -4.41
CA ALA A 13 18.48 -15.36 -3.94
C ALA A 13 17.16 -16.01 -3.50
N TRP A 14 16.30 -15.26 -2.79
CA TRP A 14 15.00 -15.76 -2.39
C TRP A 14 14.10 -16.05 -3.59
N ILE A 15 13.99 -15.14 -4.57
CA ILE A 15 13.18 -15.34 -5.77
C ILE A 15 13.63 -16.58 -6.54
N SER A 16 14.95 -16.77 -6.74
CA SER A 16 15.50 -17.94 -7.42
C SER A 16 15.17 -19.26 -6.70
N SER A 17 15.03 -19.24 -5.38
CA SER A 17 14.65 -20.42 -4.59
C SER A 17 13.13 -20.65 -4.51
N ALA A 18 12.34 -19.58 -4.53
CA ALA A 18 10.90 -19.64 -4.22
C ALA A 18 10.00 -19.71 -5.46
N TYR A 19 10.44 -19.17 -6.61
CA TYR A 19 9.66 -19.12 -7.84
C TYR A 19 10.37 -19.89 -8.95
N LEU A 20 9.93 -21.11 -9.24
CA LEU A 20 10.57 -21.92 -10.28
C LEU A 20 10.06 -21.66 -11.71
N ASP A 21 8.76 -21.40 -11.96
CA ASP A 21 8.25 -21.77 -13.31
C ASP A 21 7.30 -20.81 -14.05
N ARG A 22 6.98 -19.59 -13.58
CA ARG A 22 5.92 -18.79 -14.26
C ARG A 22 6.19 -17.31 -14.54
N LEU A 23 7.18 -16.70 -13.91
CA LEU A 23 7.46 -15.27 -14.09
C LEU A 23 8.96 -15.05 -14.23
N VAL A 24 9.36 -14.36 -15.30
CA VAL A 24 10.74 -13.87 -15.43
C VAL A 24 10.87 -12.63 -14.57
N VAL A 25 11.62 -12.74 -13.47
CA VAL A 25 11.80 -11.65 -12.52
C VAL A 25 13.23 -11.13 -12.61
N GLU A 26 13.36 -9.86 -12.97
CA GLU A 26 14.63 -9.15 -12.94
C GLU A 26 14.72 -8.29 -11.68
N VAL A 27 15.77 -8.50 -10.88
CA VAL A 27 16.02 -7.70 -9.68
C VAL A 27 16.98 -6.56 -10.01
N VAL A 28 16.49 -5.34 -9.88
CA VAL A 28 17.27 -4.11 -10.07
C VAL A 28 17.48 -3.43 -8.72
N ALA A 29 18.74 -3.26 -8.35
CA ALA A 29 19.15 -2.47 -7.19
C ALA A 29 19.13 -0.99 -7.55
N VAL A 30 18.59 -0.19 -6.63
CA VAL A 30 18.54 1.27 -6.72
C VAL A 30 19.28 1.83 -5.51
N THR A 31 19.93 2.98 -5.66
CA THR A 31 20.59 3.60 -4.51
C THR A 31 19.58 3.96 -3.43
N GLU A 32 20.07 4.01 -2.20
CA GLU A 32 19.29 4.41 -1.04
C GLU A 32 18.79 5.87 -1.21
N ASP A 33 17.64 6.19 -0.61
CA ASP A 33 17.04 7.52 -0.53
C ASP A 33 16.42 8.13 -1.81
N ILE A 34 16.40 7.41 -2.94
CA ILE A 34 15.79 7.94 -4.18
C ILE A 34 14.25 8.04 -4.10
N GLY A 35 13.61 7.17 -3.31
CA GLY A 35 12.16 7.05 -3.24
C GLY A 35 11.53 6.35 -4.45
N THR A 36 10.22 6.07 -4.40
CA THR A 36 9.50 5.26 -5.39
C THR A 36 9.51 5.85 -6.81
N ALA A 37 9.40 7.17 -6.95
CA ALA A 37 9.37 7.82 -8.26
C ALA A 37 10.74 7.83 -8.93
N GLY A 38 11.80 8.15 -8.19
CA GLY A 38 13.14 8.14 -8.76
C GLY A 38 13.67 6.72 -8.97
N ALA A 39 13.24 5.75 -8.17
CA ALA A 39 13.49 4.35 -8.48
C ALA A 39 12.90 4.02 -9.86
N LEU A 40 11.65 4.42 -10.12
CA LEU A 40 10.99 4.17 -11.41
C LEU A 40 11.68 4.91 -12.57
N ARG A 41 12.23 6.09 -12.30
CA ARG A 41 13.07 6.84 -13.24
C ARG A 41 14.34 6.07 -13.61
N ALA A 42 14.98 5.37 -12.68
CA ALA A 42 16.18 4.58 -12.95
C ALA A 42 15.93 3.41 -13.92
N ILE A 43 14.70 2.86 -13.93
CA ILE A 43 14.31 1.75 -14.82
C ILE A 43 13.52 2.19 -16.05
N SER A 44 13.27 3.49 -16.23
CA SER A 44 12.36 4.02 -17.26
C SER A 44 12.72 3.56 -18.67
N LYS A 45 14.03 3.43 -18.96
CA LYS A 45 14.58 2.96 -20.24
C LYS A 45 14.37 1.47 -20.50
N ARG A 46 14.08 0.68 -19.46
CA ARG A 46 13.82 -0.77 -19.55
C ARG A 46 12.34 -1.09 -19.77
N LEU A 47 11.46 -0.10 -19.64
CA LEU A 47 10.00 -0.28 -19.78
C LEU A 47 9.62 -0.33 -21.27
N VAL A 48 9.25 -1.51 -21.77
CA VAL A 48 8.88 -1.73 -23.18
C VAL A 48 7.38 -1.70 -23.45
N ALA A 49 6.56 -2.02 -22.45
CA ALA A 49 5.11 -2.11 -22.61
C ALA A 49 4.44 -0.72 -22.67
N ASN A 50 3.27 -0.64 -23.32
CA ASN A 50 2.48 0.59 -23.37
C ASN A 50 1.87 0.96 -22.01
N ASP A 51 1.40 -0.05 -21.27
CA ASP A 51 0.87 0.10 -19.93
C ASP A 51 1.85 -0.54 -18.94
N VAL A 52 2.10 0.14 -17.83
CA VAL A 52 3.01 -0.30 -16.77
C VAL A 52 2.23 -0.43 -15.48
N LEU A 53 2.29 -1.62 -14.87
CA LEU A 53 1.71 -1.84 -13.55
C LEU A 53 2.79 -1.70 -12.48
N VAL A 54 2.55 -0.79 -11.53
CA VAL A 54 3.41 -0.53 -10.39
C VAL A 54 2.73 -1.07 -9.15
N ILE A 55 3.38 -2.03 -8.48
CA ILE A 55 2.88 -2.68 -7.27
C ILE A 55 3.92 -2.52 -6.17
N SER A 56 3.49 -2.08 -4.99
CA SER A 56 4.33 -2.05 -3.80
C SER A 56 4.49 -3.44 -3.19
N GLY A 57 5.67 -3.75 -2.65
CA GLY A 57 6.00 -5.06 -2.07
C GLY A 57 5.30 -5.37 -0.74
N ASP A 58 4.60 -4.39 -0.16
CA ASP A 58 3.91 -4.46 1.13
C ASP A 58 2.38 -4.54 0.98
N LEU A 59 1.88 -4.82 -0.23
CA LEU A 59 0.46 -5.00 -0.53
C LEU A 59 0.06 -6.47 -0.46
N VAL A 60 -0.97 -6.78 0.33
CA VAL A 60 -1.61 -8.10 0.38
C VAL A 60 -3.06 -7.94 -0.06
N THR A 61 -3.43 -8.56 -1.19
CA THR A 61 -4.76 -8.41 -1.76
C THR A 61 -5.23 -9.57 -2.62
N ASP A 62 -6.54 -9.80 -2.62
CA ASP A 62 -7.27 -10.69 -3.53
C ASP A 62 -7.66 -10.03 -4.86
N VAL A 63 -7.41 -8.72 -4.99
CA VAL A 63 -7.80 -7.98 -6.18
C VAL A 63 -6.84 -8.37 -7.29
N LEU A 64 -7.40 -8.96 -8.36
CA LEU A 64 -6.63 -9.36 -9.51
C LEU A 64 -6.02 -8.12 -10.19
N PRO A 65 -4.69 -8.09 -10.42
CA PRO A 65 -4.04 -7.02 -11.18
C PRO A 65 -4.68 -6.76 -12.56
N GLY A 66 -5.17 -7.84 -13.19
CA GLY A 66 -5.89 -7.77 -14.47
C GLY A 66 -7.18 -6.94 -14.42
N ALA A 67 -7.88 -6.90 -13.28
CA ALA A 67 -9.08 -6.07 -13.13
C ALA A 67 -8.73 -4.57 -13.15
N VAL A 68 -7.64 -4.19 -12.50
CA VAL A 68 -7.16 -2.80 -12.50
C VAL A 68 -6.65 -2.40 -13.88
N ALA A 69 -5.92 -3.29 -14.55
CA ALA A 69 -5.46 -3.08 -15.93
C ALA A 69 -6.64 -2.99 -16.93
N ALA A 70 -7.70 -3.78 -16.76
CA ALA A 70 -8.88 -3.71 -17.60
C ALA A 70 -9.60 -2.36 -17.45
N THR A 71 -9.79 -1.87 -16.22
CA THR A 71 -10.35 -0.53 -15.96
C THR A 71 -9.48 0.57 -16.56
N HIS A 72 -8.15 0.44 -16.45
CA HIS A 72 -7.19 1.37 -17.04
C HIS A 72 -7.35 1.50 -18.56
N ARG A 73 -7.38 0.35 -19.26
CA ARG A 73 -7.53 0.32 -20.73
C ARG A 73 -8.91 0.78 -21.18
N ARG A 74 -9.97 0.35 -20.49
CA ARG A 74 -11.36 0.72 -20.81
C ARG A 74 -11.56 2.24 -20.81
N ASN A 75 -10.92 2.93 -19.87
CA ASN A 75 -11.09 4.38 -19.70
C ASN A 75 -10.02 5.21 -20.43
N GLY A 76 -9.03 4.58 -21.07
CA GLY A 76 -7.88 5.27 -21.68
C GLY A 76 -7.20 6.21 -20.68
N ALA A 77 -7.00 5.73 -19.45
CA ALA A 77 -6.50 6.56 -18.37
C ALA A 77 -4.98 6.75 -18.47
N ALA A 78 -4.47 7.89 -18.00
CA ALA A 78 -3.02 8.04 -17.76
C ALA A 78 -2.59 7.29 -16.51
N VAL A 79 -3.46 7.25 -15.50
CA VAL A 79 -3.23 6.50 -14.26
C VAL A 79 -4.53 5.92 -13.74
N THR A 80 -4.49 4.68 -13.26
CA THR A 80 -5.56 4.04 -12.50
C THR A 80 -5.00 3.57 -11.16
N ALA A 81 -5.52 4.10 -10.05
CA ALA A 81 -5.11 3.71 -8.71
C ALA A 81 -6.09 2.69 -8.11
N LEU A 82 -5.58 1.69 -7.38
CA LEU A 82 -6.38 0.81 -6.55
C LEU A 82 -6.61 1.45 -5.17
N LEU A 83 -7.88 1.66 -4.81
CA LEU A 83 -8.28 2.07 -3.47
C LEU A 83 -9.04 0.93 -2.79
N CYS A 84 -8.80 0.74 -1.50
CA CYS A 84 -9.54 -0.20 -0.66
C CYS A 84 -10.07 0.50 0.59
N SER A 85 -11.02 -0.14 1.28
CA SER A 85 -11.51 0.37 2.56
C SER A 85 -10.41 0.33 3.61
N VAL A 86 -10.34 1.35 4.46
CA VAL A 86 -9.43 1.35 5.61
C VAL A 86 -9.80 0.18 6.52
N PRO A 87 -8.87 -0.76 6.81
CA PRO A 87 -9.13 -1.83 7.75
C PRO A 87 -9.57 -1.28 9.10
N VAL A 88 -10.53 -1.97 9.72
CA VAL A 88 -10.79 -1.82 11.15
C VAL A 88 -9.70 -2.59 11.89
N SER A 89 -8.43 -2.18 11.74
CA SER A 89 -7.39 -2.64 12.63
C SER A 89 -7.76 -2.17 14.04
N GLY A 90 -7.87 -3.11 14.98
CA GLY A 90 -7.99 -2.82 16.41
C GLY A 90 -6.91 -1.84 16.84
N PRO A 91 -7.13 -1.13 17.96
CA PRO A 91 -6.70 0.23 18.20
C PRO A 91 -5.27 0.52 17.72
N SER A 92 -5.17 1.03 16.50
CA SER A 92 -4.01 1.82 16.09
C SER A 92 -4.07 3.10 16.93
N ASP A 93 -3.09 3.28 17.80
CA ASP A 93 -2.90 4.47 18.63
C ASP A 93 -4.09 4.88 19.53
N ALA A 94 -4.88 3.91 20.02
CA ALA A 94 -5.74 4.14 21.17
C ALA A 94 -5.24 3.36 22.38
N ALA A 95 -4.40 4.06 23.16
CA ALA A 95 -4.14 3.83 24.58
C ALA A 95 -3.40 2.53 24.96
N SER A 96 -2.06 2.56 24.88
CA SER A 96 -1.27 2.04 26.00
C SER A 96 -1.43 3.02 27.17
N SER A 97 -2.22 2.61 28.15
CA SER A 97 -2.64 3.37 29.32
C SER A 97 -1.48 3.78 30.24
N GLY A 98 -1.43 5.06 30.61
CA GLY A 98 -0.58 5.53 31.70
C GLY A 98 -0.45 7.05 31.81
N GLY A 99 -1.54 7.78 32.05
CA GLY A 99 -1.47 9.20 32.40
C GLY A 99 -2.73 9.99 32.07
N LYS A 100 -3.32 10.64 33.07
CA LYS A 100 -4.37 11.64 32.91
C LYS A 100 -3.91 12.76 31.97
N ASP A 101 -4.85 13.26 31.18
CA ASP A 101 -4.77 14.44 30.30
C ASP A 101 -3.80 14.34 29.11
N LYS A 102 -4.38 14.15 27.90
CA LYS A 102 -3.96 14.84 26.66
C LYS A 102 -4.95 14.58 25.53
N ALA A 103 -5.28 15.67 24.82
CA ALA A 103 -6.22 15.74 23.73
C ALA A 103 -6.06 14.60 22.70
N LYS A 104 -7.18 13.94 22.37
CA LYS A 104 -7.30 12.93 21.33
C LYS A 104 -6.79 13.53 20.01
N LYS A 105 -5.57 13.15 19.60
CA LYS A 105 -4.96 13.63 18.35
C LYS A 105 -5.93 13.24 17.21
N PRO A 106 -6.41 14.19 16.37
CA PRO A 106 -7.36 13.86 15.33
C PRO A 106 -6.72 12.89 14.34
N CYS A 107 -7.42 11.78 14.05
CA CYS A 107 -7.04 10.84 13.02
C CYS A 107 -7.03 11.58 11.68
N ARG A 108 -5.84 11.83 11.13
CA ARG A 108 -5.65 12.53 9.85
C ARG A 108 -5.98 11.56 8.71
N LEU A 109 -7.25 11.51 8.33
CA LEU A 109 -7.76 10.65 7.25
C LEU A 109 -7.38 11.24 5.89
N ASN A 110 -7.14 10.37 4.90
CA ASN A 110 -6.96 10.80 3.52
C ASN A 110 -8.32 11.18 2.95
N ILE A 111 -8.37 12.25 2.16
CA ILE A 111 -9.60 12.71 1.51
C ILE A 111 -9.49 12.41 0.02
N VAL A 112 -10.42 11.59 -0.47
CA VAL A 112 -10.49 11.18 -1.87
C VAL A 112 -11.79 11.69 -2.47
N GLY A 113 -11.67 12.43 -3.56
CA GLY A 113 -12.79 12.93 -4.33
C GLY A 113 -12.95 12.18 -5.64
N LEU A 114 -14.14 11.61 -5.85
CA LEU A 114 -14.43 10.63 -6.88
C LEU A 114 -15.66 11.03 -7.69
N ASP A 115 -15.67 10.63 -8.96
CA ASP A 115 -16.89 10.49 -9.74
C ASP A 115 -17.22 9.00 -9.83
N ILE A 116 -18.25 8.55 -9.10
CA ILE A 116 -18.68 7.15 -9.07
C ILE A 116 -19.24 6.66 -10.41
N THR A 117 -19.78 7.56 -11.23
CA THR A 117 -20.43 7.18 -12.49
C THR A 117 -19.40 6.79 -13.53
N ARG A 118 -18.28 7.54 -13.58
CA ARG A 118 -17.19 7.33 -14.55
C ARG A 118 -15.93 6.73 -13.94
N GLN A 119 -15.93 6.50 -12.62
CA GLN A 119 -14.77 6.03 -11.85
C GLN A 119 -13.54 6.94 -11.98
N PHE A 120 -13.77 8.26 -12.06
CA PHE A 120 -12.68 9.23 -12.16
C PHE A 120 -12.19 9.70 -10.80
N LEU A 121 -10.87 9.85 -10.71
CA LEU A 121 -10.17 10.38 -9.55
C LEU A 121 -10.00 11.89 -9.70
N LEU A 122 -10.83 12.64 -8.99
CA LEU A 122 -10.89 14.10 -9.12
C LEU A 122 -10.03 14.82 -8.10
N HIS A 123 -9.88 14.27 -6.91
CA HIS A 123 -9.13 14.90 -5.84
C HIS A 123 -8.50 13.86 -4.93
N VAL A 124 -7.25 14.09 -4.53
CA VAL A 124 -6.54 13.29 -3.54
C VAL A 124 -5.77 14.27 -2.67
N VAL A 125 -6.00 14.19 -1.36
CA VAL A 125 -5.24 14.94 -0.35
C VAL A 125 -4.89 13.96 0.76
N SER A 126 -3.61 13.87 1.10
CA SER A 126 -3.19 13.07 2.23
C SER A 126 -3.56 13.77 3.53
N GLY A 127 -3.94 13.01 4.56
CA GLY A 127 -4.29 13.58 5.86
C GLY A 127 -3.20 14.46 6.48
N THR A 128 -1.93 14.25 6.12
CA THR A 128 -0.81 15.12 6.56
C THR A 128 -0.94 16.55 6.04
N ASP A 129 -1.51 16.72 4.85
CA ASP A 129 -1.58 17.97 4.10
C ASP A 129 -2.95 18.66 4.28
N VAL A 130 -3.87 18.01 5.00
CA VAL A 130 -5.15 18.60 5.37
C VAL A 130 -4.91 19.59 6.51
N GLU A 131 -4.97 20.87 6.18
CA GLU A 131 -5.01 21.97 7.16
C GLU A 131 -6.45 22.15 7.70
N LYS A 132 -6.92 23.40 7.84
CA LYS A 132 -8.31 23.69 8.25
C LYS A 132 -9.30 23.52 7.09
N ASP A 133 -8.89 23.86 5.87
CA ASP A 133 -9.76 23.90 4.70
C ASP A 133 -9.22 23.04 3.55
N VAL A 134 -10.13 22.33 2.87
CA VAL A 134 -9.81 21.55 1.67
C VAL A 134 -10.26 22.33 0.43
N ARG A 135 -9.31 22.72 -0.42
CA ARG A 135 -9.58 23.50 -1.64
C ARG A 135 -9.94 22.59 -2.81
N VAL A 136 -11.18 22.65 -3.27
CA VAL A 136 -11.64 21.98 -4.49
C VAL A 136 -11.90 22.99 -5.59
N TYR A 137 -11.29 22.78 -6.76
CA TYR A 137 -11.48 23.69 -7.90
C TYR A 137 -12.85 23.50 -8.55
N LYS A 138 -13.65 24.57 -8.64
CA LYS A 138 -14.99 24.58 -9.26
C LYS A 138 -15.03 24.00 -10.67
N ARG A 139 -13.94 24.14 -11.44
CA ARG A 139 -13.81 23.55 -12.79
C ARG A 139 -13.99 22.03 -12.80
N LYS A 140 -13.51 21.33 -11.77
CA LYS A 140 -13.63 19.87 -11.66
C LYS A 140 -15.09 19.47 -11.50
N ILE A 141 -15.77 20.11 -10.54
CA ILE A 141 -17.20 19.88 -10.27
C ILE A 141 -18.05 20.21 -11.51
N ARG A 142 -17.74 21.31 -12.22
CA ARG A 142 -18.44 21.67 -13.47
C ARG A 142 -18.25 20.63 -14.58
N ALA A 143 -17.08 19.99 -14.67
CA ALA A 143 -16.79 19.03 -15.72
C ALA A 143 -17.47 17.67 -15.52
N VAL A 144 -17.63 17.22 -14.26
CA VAL A 144 -18.26 15.93 -13.94
C VAL A 144 -19.71 16.04 -13.47
N GLY A 145 -20.17 17.23 -13.08
CA GLY A 145 -21.50 17.49 -12.52
C GLY A 145 -21.62 17.12 -11.04
N GLN A 146 -21.10 15.96 -10.64
CA GLN A 146 -21.15 15.46 -9.27
C GLN A 146 -19.79 14.94 -8.80
N MET A 147 -19.47 15.19 -7.53
CA MET A 147 -18.24 14.70 -6.90
C MET A 147 -18.59 14.16 -5.51
N GLU A 148 -18.28 12.89 -5.28
CA GLU A 148 -18.38 12.24 -3.98
C GLU A 148 -17.05 12.37 -3.24
N ILE A 149 -17.09 12.72 -1.95
CA ILE A 149 -15.91 12.82 -1.11
C ILE A 149 -15.94 11.70 -0.08
N ARG A 150 -14.89 10.89 -0.07
CA ARG A 150 -14.73 9.73 0.82
C ARG A 150 -13.46 9.86 1.65
N SER A 151 -13.58 9.53 2.93
CA SER A 151 -12.47 9.46 3.90
C SER A 151 -12.21 8.05 4.42
N ASP A 152 -13.03 7.08 4.01
CA ASP A 152 -12.96 5.68 4.41
C ASP A 152 -12.09 4.82 3.48
N LEU A 153 -11.45 5.45 2.49
CA LEU A 153 -10.59 4.80 1.51
C LEU A 153 -9.10 5.00 1.81
N MET A 154 -8.34 3.93 1.64
CA MET A 154 -6.89 3.94 1.65
C MET A 154 -6.34 3.61 0.26
N ASP A 155 -5.14 4.13 -0.02
CA ASP A 155 -4.40 3.87 -1.25
C ASP A 155 -3.61 2.56 -1.11
N ALA A 156 -3.88 1.59 -1.97
CA ALA A 156 -3.23 0.28 -1.96
C ALA A 156 -1.81 0.30 -2.56
N HIS A 157 -1.35 1.40 -3.19
CA HIS A 157 -0.12 1.50 -4.01
C HIS A 157 -0.02 0.40 -5.06
N LEU A 158 -1.14 0.16 -5.73
CA LEU A 158 -1.17 -0.53 -7.00
C LEU A 158 -1.70 0.47 -8.03
N TYR A 159 -0.85 0.78 -9.01
CA TYR A 159 -1.13 1.77 -10.03
C TYR A 159 -0.90 1.18 -11.41
N ALA A 160 -1.85 1.37 -12.33
CA ALA A 160 -1.64 1.15 -13.75
C ALA A 160 -1.39 2.51 -14.42
N PHE A 161 -0.26 2.65 -15.11
CA PHE A 161 0.14 3.87 -15.80
C PHE A 161 0.25 3.64 -17.30
N ASN A 162 -0.12 4.66 -18.07
CA ASN A 162 0.33 4.77 -19.45
C ASN A 162 1.82 5.16 -19.45
N ARG A 163 2.65 4.41 -20.19
CA ARG A 163 4.11 4.60 -20.23
C ARG A 163 4.52 6.00 -20.67
N THR A 164 3.90 6.56 -21.71
CA THR A 164 4.32 7.87 -22.25
C THR A 164 4.06 8.96 -21.22
N THR A 165 2.85 8.99 -20.65
CA THR A 165 2.50 9.97 -19.62
C THR A 165 3.37 9.81 -18.36
N LEU A 166 3.72 8.59 -17.99
CA LEU A 166 4.61 8.33 -16.87
C LEU A 166 6.03 8.85 -17.14
N GLN A 167 6.59 8.57 -18.33
CA GLN A 167 7.90 9.06 -18.74
C GLN A 167 7.94 10.59 -18.78
N ASP A 168 6.94 11.23 -19.39
CA ASP A 168 6.82 12.68 -19.47
C ASP A 168 6.85 13.34 -18.09
N VAL A 169 6.11 12.78 -17.12
CA VAL A 169 6.09 13.33 -15.75
C VAL A 169 7.41 13.10 -15.02
N LEU A 170 8.03 11.93 -15.19
CA LEU A 170 9.30 11.61 -14.54
C LEU A 170 10.48 12.43 -15.09
N GLU A 171 10.44 12.81 -16.37
CA GLU A 171 11.42 13.68 -17.04
C GLU A 171 11.20 15.16 -16.71
N GLN A 172 9.94 15.63 -16.73
CA GLN A 172 9.64 17.04 -16.41
C GLN A 172 9.84 17.39 -14.93
N LYS A 173 9.76 16.40 -14.03
CA LYS A 173 9.79 16.59 -12.58
C LYS A 173 10.81 15.65 -11.93
N GLU A 174 12.08 15.97 -12.14
CA GLU A 174 13.21 15.22 -11.56
C GLU A 174 13.22 15.23 -10.02
N THR A 175 12.66 16.27 -9.40
CA THR A 175 12.62 16.43 -7.93
C THR A 175 11.63 15.49 -7.23
N TYR A 176 10.70 14.86 -7.95
CA TYR A 176 9.72 13.96 -7.35
C TYR A 176 10.38 12.67 -6.87
N ARG A 177 10.14 12.35 -5.60
CA ARG A 177 10.58 11.15 -4.87
C ARG A 177 9.46 10.13 -4.69
N SER A 178 8.20 10.55 -4.56
CA SER A 178 7.08 9.64 -4.24
C SER A 178 5.97 9.64 -5.28
N ILE A 179 5.63 8.46 -5.79
CA ILE A 179 4.53 8.29 -6.75
C ILE A 179 3.20 8.68 -6.10
N ARG A 180 2.96 8.24 -4.87
CA ARG A 180 1.72 8.50 -4.13
C ARG A 180 1.53 9.97 -3.77
N LEU A 181 2.58 10.61 -3.24
CA LEU A 181 2.46 11.95 -2.66
C LEU A 181 2.62 13.07 -3.70
N GLU A 182 3.33 12.80 -4.81
CA GLU A 182 3.68 13.83 -5.77
C GLU A 182 3.15 13.51 -7.17
N VAL A 183 3.52 12.37 -7.76
CA VAL A 183 3.16 12.02 -9.15
C VAL A 183 1.65 11.91 -9.32
N LEU A 184 0.97 11.13 -8.47
CA LEU A 184 -0.47 10.93 -8.55
C LEU A 184 -1.25 12.24 -8.31
N PRO A 185 -0.99 13.02 -7.23
CA PRO A 185 -1.63 14.32 -7.05
C PRO A 185 -1.32 15.32 -8.16
N TYR A 186 -0.11 15.29 -8.74
CA TYR A 186 0.23 16.11 -9.89
C TYR A 186 -0.67 15.79 -11.08
N LEU A 187 -0.76 14.51 -11.48
CA LEU A 187 -1.60 14.05 -12.57
C LEU A 187 -3.07 14.42 -12.35
N VAL A 188 -3.58 14.23 -11.12
CA VAL A 188 -4.95 14.59 -10.71
C VAL A 188 -5.16 16.12 -10.69
N LYS A 189 -4.12 16.94 -10.51
CA LYS A 189 -4.21 18.42 -10.56
C LYS A 189 -4.08 18.98 -11.98
N SER A 190 -3.34 18.29 -12.85
CA SER A 190 -3.15 18.65 -14.25
C SER A 190 -4.31 18.18 -15.14
N GLN A 191 -5.09 17.19 -14.72
CA GLN A 191 -6.30 16.79 -15.45
C GLN A 191 -7.23 18.00 -15.68
N LEU A 192 -7.94 17.99 -16.82
CA LEU A 192 -8.92 19.00 -17.18
C LEU A 192 -8.36 20.45 -17.17
N ARG A 193 -7.03 20.61 -17.30
CA ARG A 193 -6.45 21.89 -17.69
C ARG A 193 -6.69 22.04 -19.19
N SER A 194 -7.47 23.04 -19.57
CA SER A 194 -7.37 23.57 -20.93
C SER A 194 -5.91 23.97 -21.13
N ALA A 195 -5.28 23.52 -22.21
CA ALA A 195 -4.01 24.09 -22.62
C ALA A 195 -4.16 25.62 -22.63
N PRO A 196 -3.19 26.40 -22.12
CA PRO A 196 -3.17 27.80 -22.50
C PRO A 196 -3.12 27.80 -24.03
N SER A 197 -4.06 28.49 -24.66
CA SER A 197 -3.99 28.80 -26.08
C SER A 197 -2.77 29.70 -26.28
N GLY A 198 -1.58 29.09 -26.29
CA GLY A 198 -0.33 29.71 -26.70
C GLY A 198 -0.33 29.73 -28.22
N GLY A 199 -0.79 30.85 -28.78
CA GLY A 199 -0.44 31.18 -30.15
C GLY A 199 1.06 31.49 -30.19
N GLU A 200 1.86 30.51 -30.58
CA GLU A 200 3.13 30.82 -31.22
C GLU A 200 2.83 31.18 -32.67
N GLY A 201 2.85 32.47 -32.91
CA GLY A 201 2.54 33.11 -34.18
C GLY A 201 2.69 34.61 -33.98
N THR A 202 3.91 35.04 -33.63
CA THR A 202 4.29 36.44 -33.69
C THR A 202 4.20 36.88 -35.15
N ILE A 203 3.10 37.52 -35.53
CA ILE A 203 3.07 38.29 -36.78
C ILE A 203 3.72 39.63 -36.43
N VAL A 204 4.94 39.81 -36.92
CA VAL A 204 5.67 41.07 -36.91
C VAL A 204 5.21 41.85 -38.14
N ASP A 205 4.76 43.08 -37.98
CA ASP A 205 4.53 44.00 -39.10
C ASP A 205 5.61 45.09 -39.09
N GLU A 206 6.04 45.53 -40.28
CA GLU A 206 7.33 46.20 -40.57
C GLU A 206 7.49 47.65 -40.09
N THR A 207 6.70 48.12 -39.13
CA THR A 207 6.87 49.47 -38.56
C THR A 207 6.64 49.50 -37.05
N GLY A 208 7.53 48.84 -36.31
CA GLY A 208 8.10 49.31 -35.04
C GLY A 208 7.23 50.00 -33.99
N ASN A 209 5.94 49.68 -33.82
CA ASN A 209 5.10 50.22 -32.76
C ASN A 209 4.24 49.13 -32.09
N VAL A 210 4.34 49.07 -30.75
CA VAL A 210 3.53 48.18 -29.90
C VAL A 210 2.13 48.78 -29.72
N VAL A 211 1.13 48.18 -30.35
CA VAL A 211 -0.29 48.49 -30.10
C VAL A 211 -0.81 47.51 -29.04
N VAL A 212 -1.06 48.02 -27.83
CA VAL A 212 -1.81 47.32 -26.79
C VAL A 212 -3.31 47.47 -27.13
N PRO A 213 -4.08 46.39 -27.38
CA PRO A 213 -5.52 46.53 -27.54
C PRO A 213 -6.19 46.71 -26.17
N PRO A 214 -7.28 47.51 -26.09
CA PRO A 214 -7.90 47.87 -24.83
C PRO A 214 -8.72 46.71 -24.25
N SER A 215 -8.79 46.70 -22.93
CA SER A 215 -9.70 45.88 -22.13
C SER A 215 -11.15 46.00 -22.61
N SER A 216 -11.69 44.93 -23.21
CA SER A 216 -13.11 44.80 -23.51
C SER A 216 -13.67 43.48 -22.95
N ASN A 217 -14.34 43.62 -21.81
CA ASN A 217 -15.53 42.90 -21.35
C ASN A 217 -15.63 41.38 -21.58
N LEU A 218 -15.55 40.66 -20.45
CA LEU A 218 -16.21 39.38 -20.22
C LEU A 218 -17.68 39.42 -20.68
N GLN A 219 -17.97 38.85 -21.84
CA GLN A 219 -19.32 38.40 -22.16
C GLN A 219 -19.44 36.90 -21.86
N CYS A 220 -19.98 36.63 -20.67
CA CYS A 220 -20.60 35.35 -20.33
C CYS A 220 -21.69 35.04 -21.36
N LEU A 221 -21.41 34.12 -22.30
CA LEU A 221 -22.46 33.48 -23.08
C LEU A 221 -23.18 32.44 -22.20
N SER A 222 -24.16 32.92 -21.45
CA SER A 222 -25.23 32.10 -20.89
C SER A 222 -26.13 31.61 -22.02
N GLN A 223 -25.81 30.46 -22.62
CA GLN A 223 -26.81 29.71 -23.39
C GLN A 223 -27.65 28.87 -22.42
N HIS A 224 -28.82 29.40 -22.08
CA HIS A 224 -29.95 28.58 -21.65
C HIS A 224 -30.25 27.56 -22.76
N ARG A 225 -29.87 26.29 -22.54
CA ARG A 225 -30.50 25.17 -23.25
C ARG A 225 -31.55 24.56 -22.35
N ALA A 226 -32.80 24.75 -22.78
CA ALA A 226 -33.97 24.08 -22.25
C ALA A 226 -33.81 22.55 -22.30
N ILE A 227 -34.43 21.90 -21.32
CA ILE A 227 -34.43 20.47 -21.07
C ILE A 227 -35.04 19.73 -22.27
N ALA A 228 -34.28 18.80 -22.86
CA ALA A 228 -34.78 17.74 -23.73
C ALA A 228 -34.19 16.40 -23.24
N PRO A 229 -35.00 15.46 -22.69
CA PRO A 229 -34.50 14.29 -21.97
C PRO A 229 -34.33 13.05 -22.87
N SER A 230 -33.54 13.12 -23.95
CA SER A 230 -33.27 11.92 -24.77
C SER A 230 -31.98 11.90 -25.61
N ALA A 231 -31.07 12.87 -25.49
CA ALA A 231 -29.83 12.91 -26.30
C ALA A 231 -28.51 12.89 -25.49
N PHE A 232 -28.54 12.47 -24.22
CA PHE A 232 -27.34 12.30 -23.39
C PHE A 232 -26.66 10.95 -23.68
N LYS A 233 -26.24 10.76 -24.93
CA LYS A 233 -25.36 9.65 -25.33
C LYS A 233 -24.37 10.17 -26.37
N GLN A 234 -23.55 11.13 -25.98
CA GLN A 234 -22.35 11.49 -26.74
C GLN A 234 -21.26 12.00 -25.81
N ASP A 235 -20.09 11.37 -25.94
CA ASP A 235 -18.88 11.57 -25.16
C ASP A 235 -18.43 13.04 -25.10
N LEU A 236 -18.66 13.68 -23.95
CA LEU A 236 -18.19 15.05 -23.65
C LEU A 236 -16.77 15.09 -23.07
N LEU A 237 -15.93 14.11 -23.40
CA LEU A 237 -14.50 14.18 -23.16
C LEU A 237 -13.79 13.74 -24.44
N PRO A 238 -13.19 14.65 -25.22
CA PRO A 238 -12.62 14.31 -26.51
C PRO A 238 -11.63 13.16 -26.36
N SER A 239 -11.92 12.08 -27.07
CA SER A 239 -10.98 11.03 -27.42
C SER A 239 -10.16 11.56 -28.59
N SER A 240 -8.85 11.68 -28.38
CA SER A 240 -7.85 12.11 -29.37
C SER A 240 -7.84 13.62 -29.68
N GLY A 241 -6.72 14.29 -29.35
CA GLY A 241 -6.35 15.58 -29.96
C GLY A 241 -5.99 16.76 -29.04
N GLY A 242 -6.10 16.66 -27.71
CA GLY A 242 -5.76 17.82 -26.86
C GLY A 242 -5.60 17.53 -25.37
N GLY A 243 -4.34 17.45 -24.91
CA GLY A 243 -3.79 17.83 -23.59
C GLY A 243 -4.44 17.37 -22.28
N THR A 244 -5.56 16.64 -22.27
CA THR A 244 -6.27 16.29 -21.04
C THR A 244 -6.22 14.79 -20.78
N HIS A 245 -5.30 14.37 -19.93
CA HIS A 245 -5.26 13.00 -19.45
C HIS A 245 -6.33 12.74 -18.38
N ARG A 246 -6.80 11.49 -18.32
CA ARG A 246 -7.81 11.03 -17.37
C ARG A 246 -7.14 10.25 -16.24
N CYS A 247 -7.54 10.50 -15.00
CA CYS A 247 -7.13 9.72 -13.84
C CYS A 247 -8.33 8.89 -13.36
N CYS A 248 -8.15 7.59 -13.23
CA CYS A 248 -9.21 6.66 -12.83
C CYS A 248 -8.90 6.00 -11.49
N VAL A 249 -9.93 5.38 -10.91
CA VAL A 249 -9.81 4.55 -9.71
C VAL A 249 -10.45 3.19 -9.94
N TYR A 250 -9.84 2.15 -9.39
CA TYR A 250 -10.50 0.89 -9.13
C TYR A 250 -10.74 0.78 -7.61
N ILE A 251 -12.00 0.69 -7.19
CA ILE A 251 -12.34 0.55 -5.77
C ILE A 251 -12.56 -0.94 -5.49
N ALA A 252 -11.73 -1.51 -4.61
CA ALA A 252 -11.89 -2.88 -4.15
C ALA A 252 -13.25 -3.05 -3.47
N SER A 253 -13.97 -4.10 -3.85
CA SER A 253 -15.22 -4.46 -3.17
C SER A 253 -14.97 -4.82 -1.72
N LYS A 254 -15.93 -4.55 -0.83
CA LYS A 254 -15.82 -4.87 0.61
C LYS A 254 -15.57 -6.36 0.90
N ASN A 255 -15.92 -7.24 -0.04
CA ASN A 255 -15.73 -8.69 0.07
C ASN A 255 -14.33 -9.16 -0.36
N LYS A 256 -13.45 -8.26 -0.79
CA LYS A 256 -12.08 -8.58 -1.22
C LYS A 256 -11.10 -8.16 -0.13
N TYR A 257 -10.17 -9.05 0.22
CA TYR A 257 -9.08 -8.71 1.11
C TYR A 257 -8.13 -7.73 0.41
N CYS A 258 -7.82 -6.60 1.06
CA CYS A 258 -6.87 -5.63 0.52
C CYS A 258 -6.29 -4.77 1.66
N HIS A 259 -5.10 -5.15 2.12
CA HIS A 259 -4.45 -4.53 3.28
C HIS A 259 -2.99 -4.20 2.96
N ARG A 260 -2.44 -3.24 3.71
CA ARG A 260 -1.06 -2.77 3.56
C ARG A 260 -0.26 -3.00 4.83
N LEU A 261 0.96 -3.51 4.68
CA LEU A 261 1.90 -3.70 5.77
C LEU A 261 2.64 -2.38 6.08
N ASN A 262 1.90 -1.37 6.55
CA ASN A 262 2.47 -0.06 6.89
C ASN A 262 2.86 0.09 8.37
N SER A 263 2.48 -0.87 9.21
CA SER A 263 2.72 -0.85 10.65
C SER A 263 2.91 -2.28 11.15
N ILE A 264 3.56 -2.40 12.30
CA ILE A 264 3.80 -3.69 12.94
C ILE A 264 2.48 -4.33 13.39
N GLN A 265 1.51 -3.51 13.80
CA GLN A 265 0.16 -3.98 14.08
C GLN A 265 -0.50 -4.57 12.82
N ALA A 266 -0.42 -3.87 11.69
CA ALA A 266 -0.91 -4.39 10.41
C ALA A 266 -0.17 -5.68 10.01
N TYR A 267 1.13 -5.81 10.28
CA TYR A 267 1.87 -7.05 10.06
C TYR A 267 1.31 -8.22 10.89
N CYS A 268 1.07 -8.03 12.19
CA CYS A 268 0.47 -9.05 13.04
C CYS A 268 -0.96 -9.42 12.60
N ASP A 269 -1.76 -8.41 12.26
CA ASP A 269 -3.13 -8.60 11.83
C ASP A 269 -3.21 -9.36 10.50
N ILE A 270 -2.43 -8.94 9.49
CA ILE A 270 -2.41 -9.60 8.18
C ILE A 270 -1.93 -11.05 8.30
N ASN A 271 -0.89 -11.33 9.09
CA ASN A 271 -0.44 -12.70 9.29
C ASN A 271 -1.52 -13.61 9.89
N ARG A 272 -2.33 -13.08 10.81
CA ARG A 272 -3.45 -13.81 11.41
C ARG A 272 -4.60 -13.96 10.42
N ASP A 273 -4.93 -12.91 9.68
CA ASP A 273 -6.01 -12.91 8.70
C ASP A 273 -5.72 -13.90 7.57
N VAL A 274 -4.48 -13.96 7.09
CA VAL A 274 -4.03 -14.91 6.05
C VAL A 274 -4.16 -16.37 6.50
N ILE A 275 -4.14 -16.65 7.81
CA ILE A 275 -4.40 -17.99 8.36
C ILE A 275 -5.89 -18.19 8.65
N GLY A 276 -6.65 -17.12 8.85
CA GLY A 276 -8.09 -17.16 9.14
C GLY A 276 -8.94 -16.79 7.93
N GLU A 277 -9.42 -15.54 7.93
CA GLU A 277 -10.43 -15.03 7.00
C GLU A 277 -9.94 -14.94 5.54
N ALA A 278 -8.65 -14.68 5.33
CA ALA A 278 -8.01 -14.55 4.03
C ALA A 278 -7.21 -15.80 3.63
N SER A 279 -7.66 -16.97 4.10
CA SER A 279 -6.95 -18.23 3.92
C SER A 279 -6.71 -18.64 2.47
N HIS A 280 -7.59 -18.24 1.56
CA HIS A 280 -7.47 -18.47 0.12
C HIS A 280 -6.23 -17.81 -0.50
N LEU A 281 -5.62 -16.83 0.16
CA LEU A 281 -4.35 -16.23 -0.26
C LEU A 281 -3.13 -17.12 0.02
N SER A 282 -3.21 -17.92 1.09
CA SER A 282 -2.06 -18.62 1.64
C SER A 282 -1.73 -19.92 0.89
N GLY A 283 -2.75 -20.52 0.24
CA GLY A 283 -2.62 -21.80 -0.46
C GLY A 283 -2.41 -23.01 0.46
N TYR A 284 -2.46 -22.85 1.79
CA TYR A 284 -2.31 -23.95 2.74
C TYR A 284 -3.64 -24.68 2.99
N SER A 285 -3.54 -25.98 3.32
CA SER A 285 -4.68 -26.80 3.71
C SER A 285 -4.82 -26.81 5.23
N PHE A 286 -6.04 -26.58 5.73
CA PHE A 286 -6.33 -26.58 7.16
C PHE A 286 -6.48 -27.99 7.73
N SER A 287 -6.09 -28.14 8.99
CA SER A 287 -6.57 -29.25 9.81
C SER A 287 -8.01 -29.00 10.27
N SER A 288 -8.66 -30.02 10.83
CA SER A 288 -10.00 -29.94 11.43
C SER A 288 -10.17 -28.86 12.52
N HIS A 289 -9.07 -28.33 13.07
CA HIS A 289 -9.07 -27.34 14.14
C HIS A 289 -8.82 -25.90 13.65
N ASN A 290 -8.93 -25.64 12.35
CA ASN A 290 -8.68 -24.33 11.74
C ASN A 290 -7.27 -23.79 12.07
N ASN A 291 -6.28 -24.69 12.05
CA ASN A 291 -4.87 -24.38 12.20
C ASN A 291 -4.08 -25.06 11.08
N ILE A 292 -2.87 -24.56 10.83
CA ILE A 292 -1.96 -25.05 9.80
C ILE A 292 -0.75 -25.62 10.52
N ILE A 293 -0.56 -26.94 10.45
CA ILE A 293 0.60 -27.60 11.03
C ILE A 293 1.31 -28.35 9.93
N HIS A 294 2.56 -27.97 9.65
CA HIS A 294 3.35 -28.68 8.66
C HIS A 294 3.65 -30.12 9.14
N PRO A 295 3.60 -31.14 8.26
CA PRO A 295 3.82 -32.54 8.66
C PRO A 295 5.17 -32.84 9.30
N SER A 296 6.19 -32.03 9.02
CA SER A 296 7.53 -32.19 9.60
C SER A 296 7.65 -31.67 11.04
N CYS A 297 6.59 -31.05 11.58
CA CYS A 297 6.65 -30.44 12.92
C CYS A 297 6.59 -31.50 14.01
N VAL A 298 7.42 -31.33 15.03
CA VAL A 298 7.45 -32.21 16.21
C VAL A 298 6.76 -31.51 17.37
N LEU A 299 5.72 -32.13 17.93
CA LEU A 299 4.97 -31.60 19.06
C LEU A 299 5.21 -32.47 20.28
N GLY A 300 5.62 -31.84 21.39
CA GLY A 300 5.79 -32.49 22.68
C GLY A 300 4.48 -32.89 23.34
N SER A 301 4.59 -33.62 24.44
CA SER A 301 3.48 -34.11 25.23
C SER A 301 2.67 -32.96 25.83
N LYS A 302 1.33 -33.06 25.78
CA LYS A 302 0.39 -32.05 26.30
C LYS A 302 0.51 -30.66 25.64
N THR A 303 1.06 -30.59 24.43
CA THR A 303 1.13 -29.34 23.67
C THR A 303 -0.15 -29.07 22.90
N THR A 304 -0.62 -27.83 22.96
CA THR A 304 -1.88 -27.39 22.35
C THR A 304 -1.64 -26.28 21.35
N VAL A 305 -2.20 -26.45 20.16
CA VAL A 305 -2.18 -25.45 19.07
C VAL A 305 -3.62 -25.05 18.80
N GLY A 306 -3.96 -23.81 19.13
CA GLY A 306 -5.30 -23.26 18.94
C GLY A 306 -5.65 -22.98 17.48
N PRO A 307 -6.89 -22.54 17.21
CA PRO A 307 -7.28 -22.07 15.89
C PRO A 307 -6.51 -20.81 15.48
N GLN A 308 -6.45 -20.54 14.18
CA GLN A 308 -5.72 -19.42 13.58
C GLN A 308 -4.22 -19.41 13.95
N CYS A 309 -3.64 -20.60 14.11
CA CYS A 309 -2.21 -20.77 14.34
C CYS A 309 -1.57 -21.46 13.15
N MET A 310 -0.31 -21.10 12.89
CA MET A 310 0.50 -21.75 11.87
C MET A 310 1.84 -22.21 12.46
N LEU A 311 2.21 -23.46 12.19
CA LEU A 311 3.53 -24.02 12.45
C LEU A 311 4.17 -24.39 11.11
N ALA A 312 5.19 -23.63 10.69
CA ALA A 312 5.90 -23.89 9.45
C ALA A 312 6.93 -25.03 9.60
N GLU A 313 7.51 -25.44 8.47
CA GLU A 313 8.39 -26.60 8.36
C GLU A 313 9.56 -26.62 9.35
N GLY A 314 9.95 -27.82 9.76
CA GLY A 314 11.09 -28.07 10.65
C GLY A 314 10.97 -27.54 12.09
N SER A 315 9.82 -27.00 12.50
CA SER A 315 9.63 -26.44 13.83
C SER A 315 9.33 -27.51 14.90
N GLN A 316 9.91 -27.33 16.08
CA GLN A 316 9.87 -28.28 17.20
C GLN A 316 9.35 -27.59 18.44
N LEU A 317 8.32 -28.14 19.07
CA LEU A 317 7.74 -27.66 20.31
C LEU A 317 7.93 -28.70 21.41
N GLY A 318 8.43 -28.28 22.57
CA GLY A 318 8.57 -29.10 23.78
C GLY A 318 7.24 -29.43 24.45
N ASP A 319 7.32 -29.91 25.69
CA ASP A 319 6.15 -30.38 26.45
C ASP A 319 5.36 -29.23 27.08
N LYS A 320 4.04 -29.41 27.23
CA LYS A 320 3.12 -28.46 27.89
C LYS A 320 3.11 -27.06 27.28
N CYS A 321 3.30 -26.95 25.96
CA CYS A 321 3.29 -25.67 25.25
C CYS A 321 1.87 -25.27 24.81
N GLY A 322 1.62 -23.96 24.76
CA GLY A 322 0.34 -23.40 24.34
C GLY A 322 0.51 -22.30 23.31
N VAL A 323 0.03 -22.53 22.09
CA VAL A 323 0.07 -21.56 20.98
C VAL A 323 -1.35 -21.14 20.63
N LYS A 324 -1.64 -19.82 20.66
CA LYS A 324 -2.96 -19.27 20.33
C LYS A 324 -2.86 -18.03 19.43
N ARG A 325 -3.61 -18.01 18.33
CA ARG A 325 -3.62 -16.93 17.32
C ARG A 325 -2.21 -16.45 16.96
N SER A 326 -1.28 -17.37 16.72
CA SER A 326 0.14 -17.05 16.54
C SER A 326 0.73 -17.79 15.35
N VAL A 327 1.71 -17.16 14.72
CA VAL A 327 2.40 -17.68 13.54
C VAL A 327 3.82 -18.02 13.93
N ILE A 328 4.23 -19.27 13.71
CA ILE A 328 5.59 -19.74 13.96
C ILE A 328 6.22 -20.11 12.62
N GLY A 329 7.34 -19.46 12.33
CA GLY A 329 8.15 -19.67 11.15
C GLY A 329 8.87 -21.01 11.14
N ARG A 330 9.83 -21.12 10.22
CA ARG A 330 10.51 -22.37 9.89
C ARG A 330 11.69 -22.63 10.81
N HIS A 331 11.96 -23.90 11.10
CA HIS A 331 13.10 -24.36 11.88
C HIS A 331 13.21 -23.70 13.26
N CYS A 332 12.08 -23.42 13.91
CA CYS A 332 12.07 -22.87 15.26
C CYS A 332 12.18 -23.98 16.29
N ARG A 333 12.93 -23.73 17.38
CA ARG A 333 13.06 -24.64 18.52
C ARG A 333 12.41 -23.98 19.72
N ILE A 334 11.32 -24.56 20.19
CA ILE A 334 10.56 -24.06 21.33
C ILE A 334 10.67 -25.09 22.45
N GLY A 335 11.15 -24.66 23.61
CA GLY A 335 11.30 -25.47 24.80
C GLY A 335 9.98 -25.88 25.43
N SER A 336 10.03 -26.34 26.67
CA SER A 336 8.89 -26.81 27.46
C SER A 336 8.23 -25.67 28.25
N ASN A 337 6.93 -25.82 28.53
CA ASN A 337 6.12 -24.88 29.31
C ASN A 337 6.09 -23.45 28.71
N VAL A 338 6.14 -23.33 27.38
CA VAL A 338 6.11 -22.04 26.66
C VAL A 338 4.68 -21.67 26.27
N LYS A 339 4.33 -20.39 26.43
CA LYS A 339 3.02 -19.83 26.05
C LYS A 339 3.17 -18.69 25.06
N ILE A 340 2.65 -18.88 23.85
CA ILE A 340 2.72 -17.90 22.75
C ILE A 340 1.29 -17.48 22.37
N VAL A 341 0.99 -16.20 22.48
CA VAL A 341 -0.35 -15.64 22.25
C VAL A 341 -0.27 -14.40 21.37
N ASN A 342 -1.08 -14.34 20.31
CA ASN A 342 -1.18 -13.18 19.42
C ASN A 342 0.20 -12.66 18.93
N SER A 343 1.13 -13.58 18.61
CA SER A 343 2.51 -13.22 18.32
C SER A 343 2.96 -13.81 16.99
N VAL A 344 3.94 -13.16 16.37
CA VAL A 344 4.56 -13.64 15.12
C VAL A 344 6.03 -13.94 15.41
N VAL A 345 6.39 -15.22 15.25
CA VAL A 345 7.75 -15.72 15.39
C VAL A 345 8.26 -16.07 14.00
N MET A 346 9.35 -15.44 13.56
CA MET A 346 9.95 -15.69 12.24
C MET A 346 10.78 -16.99 12.23
N ASN A 347 11.78 -17.10 11.34
CA ASN A 347 12.51 -18.34 11.11
C ASN A 347 13.75 -18.47 12.02
N HIS A 348 14.15 -19.71 12.30
CA HIS A 348 15.36 -20.05 13.06
C HIS A 348 15.39 -19.42 14.47
N VAL A 349 14.23 -19.28 15.10
CA VAL A 349 14.13 -18.74 16.47
C VAL A 349 14.25 -19.88 17.48
N VAL A 350 15.05 -19.64 18.52
CA VAL A 350 15.17 -20.53 19.69
C VAL A 350 14.50 -19.88 20.88
N ILE A 351 13.52 -20.56 21.47
CA ILE A 351 12.78 -20.11 22.65
C ILE A 351 13.00 -21.16 23.73
N GLU A 352 13.70 -20.81 24.79
CA GLU A 352 13.98 -21.71 25.91
C GLU A 352 12.76 -21.90 26.84
N ASP A 353 12.94 -22.75 27.85
CA ASP A 353 11.89 -23.20 28.73
C ASP A 353 11.22 -22.07 29.54
N GLY A 354 9.90 -22.18 29.72
CA GLY A 354 9.12 -21.30 30.58
C GLY A 354 8.90 -19.88 30.05
N CYS A 355 9.17 -19.62 28.78
CA CYS A 355 8.95 -18.31 28.17
C CYS A 355 7.45 -17.98 27.99
N HIS A 356 7.11 -16.70 28.10
CA HIS A 356 5.77 -16.19 27.82
C HIS A 356 5.80 -15.02 26.84
N ILE A 357 5.19 -15.20 25.68
CA ILE A 357 5.20 -14.24 24.58
C ILE A 357 3.77 -13.85 24.26
N GLN A 358 3.47 -12.55 24.33
CA GLN A 358 2.17 -11.99 24.05
C GLN A 358 2.31 -10.77 23.15
N GLY A 359 1.53 -10.69 22.06
CA GLY A 359 1.46 -9.49 21.21
C GLY A 359 2.78 -9.10 20.54
N SER A 360 3.78 -9.99 20.52
CA SER A 360 5.16 -9.62 20.19
C SER A 360 5.56 -10.13 18.80
N VAL A 361 6.47 -9.41 18.15
CA VAL A 361 7.08 -9.82 16.88
C VAL A 361 8.54 -10.20 17.14
N VAL A 362 8.88 -11.44 16.84
CA VAL A 362 10.22 -12.00 17.04
C VAL A 362 10.86 -12.28 15.68
N CYS A 363 11.89 -11.51 15.33
CA CYS A 363 12.58 -11.62 14.04
C CYS A 363 13.45 -12.88 13.92
N ASN A 364 14.06 -13.07 12.74
CA ASN A 364 14.89 -14.24 12.43
C ASN A 364 16.12 -14.36 13.36
N ASN A 365 16.54 -15.60 13.63
CA ASN A 365 17.75 -15.93 14.39
C ASN A 365 17.77 -15.35 15.83
N VAL A 366 16.61 -15.11 16.43
CA VAL A 366 16.51 -14.65 17.82
C VAL A 366 16.63 -15.83 18.78
N GLN A 367 17.28 -15.58 19.93
CA GLN A 367 17.35 -16.53 21.03
C GLN A 367 16.73 -15.92 22.28
N LEU A 368 15.65 -16.53 22.78
CA LEU A 368 15.02 -16.16 24.04
C LEU A 368 15.46 -17.14 25.12
N GLN A 369 16.19 -16.65 26.13
CA GLN A 369 16.63 -17.48 27.25
C GLN A 369 15.48 -17.82 28.21
N GLU A 370 15.74 -18.73 29.15
CA GLU A 370 14.73 -19.30 30.04
C GLU A 370 13.92 -18.21 30.78
N ARG A 371 12.62 -18.47 30.94
CA ARG A 371 11.69 -17.64 31.72
C ARG A 371 11.58 -16.18 31.24
N ALA A 372 11.91 -15.90 29.98
CA ALA A 372 11.72 -14.58 29.40
C ALA A 372 10.21 -14.28 29.21
N VAL A 373 9.81 -13.05 29.55
CA VAL A 373 8.43 -12.56 29.37
C VAL A 373 8.45 -11.37 28.41
N LEU A 374 7.76 -11.50 27.29
CA LEU A 374 7.64 -10.46 26.27
C LEU A 374 6.16 -10.09 26.09
N LYS A 375 5.84 -8.82 26.28
CA LYS A 375 4.49 -8.27 26.04
C LYS A 375 4.56 -7.08 25.09
N ASP A 376 3.92 -7.19 23.94
CA ASP A 376 3.87 -6.17 22.90
C ASP A 376 5.27 -5.67 22.48
N CYS A 377 6.25 -6.57 22.47
CA CYS A 377 7.66 -6.26 22.19
C CYS A 377 8.03 -6.57 20.73
N GLN A 378 9.04 -5.88 20.25
CA GLN A 378 9.63 -6.09 18.92
C GLN A 378 11.07 -6.52 19.09
N VAL A 379 11.40 -7.75 18.72
CA VAL A 379 12.76 -8.28 18.85
C VAL A 379 13.41 -8.33 17.47
N GLY A 380 14.48 -7.56 17.31
CA GLY A 380 15.28 -7.48 16.09
C GLY A 380 16.03 -8.76 15.78
N ALA A 381 16.43 -8.93 14.53
CA ALA A 381 17.07 -10.15 14.07
C ALA A 381 18.42 -10.38 14.77
N GLY A 382 18.69 -11.63 15.17
CA GLY A 382 19.96 -12.00 15.82
C GLY A 382 20.13 -11.47 17.25
N TYR A 383 19.07 -10.96 17.89
CA TYR A 383 19.13 -10.51 19.27
C TYR A 383 18.97 -11.68 20.25
N THR A 384 19.66 -11.61 21.39
CA THR A 384 19.52 -12.58 22.48
C THR A 384 18.89 -11.90 23.69
N VAL A 385 17.71 -12.37 24.09
CA VAL A 385 17.01 -11.88 25.30
C VAL A 385 17.52 -12.67 26.50
N THR A 386 17.92 -11.96 27.56
CA THR A 386 18.54 -12.55 28.75
C THR A 386 17.53 -13.29 29.64
N THR A 387 18.01 -14.28 30.39
CA THR A 387 17.20 -15.09 31.32
C THR A 387 16.38 -14.25 32.28
N GLY A 388 15.08 -14.54 32.40
CA GLY A 388 14.19 -13.92 33.37
C GLY A 388 13.84 -12.44 33.12
N SER A 389 14.15 -11.90 31.94
CA SER A 389 13.77 -10.52 31.59
C SER A 389 12.26 -10.38 31.38
N ASP A 390 11.67 -9.31 31.90
CA ASP A 390 10.28 -8.88 31.63
C ASP A 390 10.31 -7.59 30.82
N HIS A 391 10.04 -7.69 29.52
CA HIS A 391 9.99 -6.55 28.61
C HIS A 391 8.54 -6.26 28.22
N LYS A 392 8.17 -4.97 28.23
CA LYS A 392 6.83 -4.49 27.92
C LYS A 392 6.89 -3.30 26.97
N SER A 393 6.30 -3.45 25.78
CA SER A 393 6.22 -2.40 24.76
C SER A 393 7.58 -1.82 24.33
N GLU A 394 8.62 -2.65 24.31
CA GLU A 394 9.98 -2.26 23.94
C GLU A 394 10.40 -2.82 22.58
N SER A 395 11.27 -2.06 21.89
CA SER A 395 11.96 -2.50 20.67
C SER A 395 13.40 -2.87 21.02
N LEU A 396 13.69 -4.17 20.97
CA LEU A 396 14.98 -4.76 21.30
C LEU A 396 15.73 -5.02 20.00
N ALA A 397 16.62 -4.12 19.60
CA ALA A 397 17.45 -4.28 18.41
C ALA A 397 18.93 -4.13 18.77
N ARG A 398 19.79 -4.88 18.06
CA ARG A 398 21.24 -4.66 18.10
C ARG A 398 21.52 -3.33 17.38
N LYS A 399 22.20 -2.40 18.06
CA LYS A 399 22.65 -1.14 17.47
C LYS A 399 23.68 -1.36 16.37
#